data_AF-A0A520YWS9-F1
#
_entry.id   AF-A0A520YWS9-F1
#
_cell.length_a   1.000
_cell.length_b   1.000
_cell.length_c   1.000
_cell.angle_alpha   90.00
_cell.angle_beta   90.00
_cell.angle_gamma   90.00
#
_symmetry.space_group_name_H-M   'P 1'
#
loop_
_entity.id
_entity.type
_entity.pdbx_description
1 polymer ?
#
loop_
_entity_poly.entity_id
_entity_poly.type
_entity_poly.pdbx_seq_one_letter_code
_entity_poly.pdbx_strand_id
1 'polypeptide(L)'
;MKNTFTALMIILFASLSQAQDQDFSSDWKKVEAFEKEGLPKSALKVVEEIEANAKKYDVPALKIKVLLFKSKYALTLEEDAQLKIIDDFRSEIKKNEFPTKNMLESVLANLFWQYFQQNRWQFYNRTKTESKVDPNDFRTWDLQTLFDEIHLHYQVSLENGLLAQRTELGLFDDILHTQEDSKIFRPTLFDFLNHKALAFYKTPENQITKPAYKFEISDEKLLSDAMVFS
;
A
#
# COMPACT_ATOMS: atom_id res chain seq x y z
N MET A 1 -56.31 -42.44 -1.80
CA MET A 1 -55.64 -41.27 -1.16
C MET A 1 -54.14 -41.37 -1.36
N LYS A 2 -53.67 -41.11 -2.57
CA LYS A 2 -52.25 -40.99 -2.94
C LYS A 2 -52.28 -40.00 -4.11
N ASN A 3 -51.61 -38.86 -3.98
CA ASN A 3 -51.29 -37.86 -5.01
C ASN A 3 -51.29 -36.40 -4.50
N THR A 4 -51.43 -36.14 -3.20
CA THR A 4 -51.30 -34.78 -2.66
C THR A 4 -49.90 -34.41 -2.17
N PHE A 5 -48.93 -35.33 -2.23
CA PHE A 5 -47.58 -35.09 -1.69
C PHE A 5 -46.56 -34.53 -2.69
N THR A 6 -46.88 -34.50 -3.98
CA THR A 6 -45.96 -34.00 -5.02
C THR A 6 -46.13 -32.51 -5.34
N ALA A 7 -47.16 -31.85 -4.81
CA ALA A 7 -47.38 -30.41 -5.03
C ALA A 7 -46.61 -29.50 -4.05
N LEU A 8 -46.00 -30.05 -2.98
CA LEU A 8 -45.33 -29.26 -1.94
C LEU A 8 -43.81 -29.09 -2.16
N MET A 9 -43.23 -29.70 -3.20
CA MET A 9 -41.77 -29.79 -3.39
C MET A 9 -41.20 -28.85 -4.47
N ILE A 10 -41.98 -27.87 -4.94
CA ILE A 10 -41.57 -26.95 -6.01
C ILE A 10 -41.41 -25.49 -5.53
N ILE A 11 -41.71 -25.18 -4.26
CA ILE A 11 -41.68 -23.78 -3.74
C ILE A 11 -40.32 -23.40 -3.09
N LEU A 12 -39.29 -24.26 -3.13
CA LEU A 12 -38.02 -24.02 -2.42
C LEU A 12 -36.83 -23.51 -3.26
N PHE A 13 -37.02 -23.14 -4.52
CA PHE A 13 -35.92 -22.64 -5.38
C PHE A 13 -36.03 -21.17 -5.83
N ALA A 14 -36.96 -20.40 -5.27
CA ALA A 14 -37.14 -18.98 -5.64
C ALA A 14 -36.40 -17.98 -4.73
N SER A 15 -35.41 -18.41 -3.94
CA SER A 15 -34.35 -17.50 -3.51
C SER A 15 -33.39 -17.30 -4.68
N LEU A 16 -33.88 -16.62 -5.72
CA LEU A 16 -33.03 -15.84 -6.60
C LEU A 16 -32.29 -14.89 -5.69
N SER A 17 -31.06 -15.28 -5.33
CA SER A 17 -30.08 -14.37 -4.79
C SER A 17 -30.04 -13.22 -5.78
N GLN A 18 -30.56 -12.08 -5.36
CA GLN A 18 -30.12 -10.79 -5.87
C GLN A 18 -28.66 -10.66 -5.43
N ALA A 19 -27.77 -11.41 -6.07
CA ALA A 19 -26.40 -11.00 -6.27
C ALA A 19 -26.51 -9.80 -7.22
N GLN A 20 -26.94 -8.66 -6.68
CA GLN A 20 -26.56 -7.40 -7.28
C GLN A 20 -25.05 -7.39 -7.16
N ASP A 21 -24.35 -7.57 -8.28
CA ASP A 21 -22.99 -7.05 -8.39
C ASP A 21 -23.11 -5.58 -7.99
N GLN A 22 -22.69 -5.28 -6.75
CA GLN A 22 -22.99 -3.99 -6.14
C GLN A 22 -22.00 -2.99 -6.72
N ASP A 23 -22.40 -2.42 -7.84
CA ASP A 23 -21.65 -1.39 -8.55
C ASP A 23 -21.72 -0.07 -7.77
N PHE A 24 -20.61 0.28 -7.12
CA PHE A 24 -20.44 1.57 -6.43
C PHE A 24 -20.21 2.74 -7.40
N SER A 25 -20.27 2.54 -8.72
CA SER A 25 -20.06 3.59 -9.74
C SER A 25 -20.95 4.82 -9.49
N SER A 26 -22.20 4.62 -9.10
CA SER A 26 -23.10 5.74 -8.81
C SER A 26 -22.64 6.56 -7.59
N ASP A 27 -22.07 5.93 -6.58
CA ASP A 27 -21.55 6.61 -5.39
C ASP A 27 -20.22 7.28 -5.70
N TRP A 28 -19.32 6.64 -6.45
CA TRP A 28 -18.09 7.26 -6.91
C TRP A 28 -18.34 8.49 -7.80
N LYS A 29 -19.39 8.49 -8.63
CA LYS A 29 -19.82 9.70 -9.37
C LYS A 29 -20.25 10.84 -8.44
N LYS A 30 -20.91 10.53 -7.31
CA LYS A 30 -21.23 11.54 -6.29
C LYS A 30 -19.97 12.06 -5.60
N VAL A 31 -19.01 11.17 -5.29
CA VAL A 31 -17.70 11.56 -4.76
C VAL A 31 -17.03 12.56 -5.71
N GLU A 32 -16.92 12.23 -6.99
CA GLU A 32 -16.34 13.11 -8.00
C GLU A 32 -17.08 14.45 -8.16
N ALA A 33 -18.42 14.45 -8.06
CA ALA A 33 -19.21 15.67 -8.11
C ALA A 33 -18.88 16.60 -6.93
N PHE A 34 -18.83 16.06 -5.71
CA PHE A 34 -18.44 16.81 -4.53
C PHE A 34 -16.99 17.31 -4.58
N GLU A 35 -16.07 16.54 -5.18
CA GLU A 35 -14.69 16.99 -5.40
C GLU A 35 -14.63 18.20 -6.35
N LYS A 36 -15.41 18.17 -7.45
CA LYS A 36 -15.50 19.30 -8.41
C LYS A 36 -16.09 20.56 -7.79
N GLU A 37 -16.98 20.40 -6.81
CA GLU A 37 -17.60 21.50 -6.06
C GLU A 37 -16.72 21.98 -4.88
N GLY A 38 -15.58 21.34 -4.61
CA GLY A 38 -14.72 21.70 -3.47
C GLY A 38 -15.33 21.35 -2.11
N LEU A 39 -16.11 20.26 -2.04
CA LEU A 39 -16.83 19.80 -0.84
C LEU A 39 -16.22 18.50 -0.27
N PRO A 40 -14.98 18.52 0.27
CA PRO A 40 -14.28 17.32 0.73
C PRO A 40 -15.00 16.61 1.88
N LYS A 41 -15.72 17.33 2.75
CA LYS A 41 -16.50 16.72 3.84
C LYS A 41 -17.69 15.92 3.32
N SER A 42 -18.37 16.42 2.30
CA SER A 42 -19.48 15.70 1.64
C SER A 42 -18.97 14.48 0.89
N ALA A 43 -17.84 14.63 0.19
CA ALA A 43 -17.20 13.53 -0.53
C ALA A 43 -16.73 12.42 0.44
N LEU A 44 -16.11 12.79 1.57
CA LEU A 44 -15.71 11.85 2.62
C LEU A 44 -16.90 11.05 3.15
N LYS A 45 -18.04 11.71 3.41
CA LYS A 45 -19.25 11.03 3.88
C LYS A 45 -19.72 9.95 2.91
N VAL A 46 -19.69 10.21 1.60
CA VAL A 46 -20.05 9.19 0.60
C VAL A 46 -19.05 8.04 0.60
N VAL A 47 -17.75 8.32 0.77
CA VAL A 47 -16.73 7.26 0.88
C VAL A 47 -16.92 6.38 2.13
N GLU A 48 -17.31 6.97 3.25
CA GLU A 48 -17.67 6.22 4.48
C GLU A 48 -18.93 5.37 4.28
N GLU A 49 -19.91 5.85 3.52
CA GLU A 49 -21.09 5.08 3.13
C GLU A 49 -20.71 3.89 2.22
N ILE A 50 -19.82 4.11 1.25
CA ILE A 50 -19.24 3.04 0.41
C ILE A 50 -18.55 2.02 1.31
N GLU A 51 -17.68 2.44 2.24
CA GLU A 51 -16.97 1.55 3.17
C GLU A 51 -17.94 0.70 3.99
N ALA A 52 -18.97 1.32 4.59
CA ALA A 52 -19.96 0.64 5.42
C ALA A 52 -20.75 -0.42 4.64
N ASN A 53 -21.11 -0.10 3.39
CA ASN A 53 -21.81 -1.01 2.49
C ASN A 53 -20.89 -2.10 1.92
N ALA A 54 -19.61 -1.77 1.72
CA ALA A 54 -18.59 -2.67 1.19
C ALA A 54 -18.12 -3.73 2.20
N LYS A 55 -18.38 -3.59 3.51
CA LYS A 55 -17.96 -4.57 4.54
C LYS A 55 -18.39 -6.01 4.28
N LYS A 56 -19.40 -6.23 3.42
CA LYS A 56 -19.87 -7.56 3.01
C LYS A 56 -19.05 -8.18 1.87
N TYR A 57 -18.16 -7.42 1.24
CA TYR A 57 -17.45 -7.78 0.03
C TYR A 57 -15.94 -7.70 0.24
N ASP A 58 -15.25 -8.79 -0.08
CA ASP A 58 -13.81 -8.86 0.00
C ASP A 58 -13.17 -8.49 -1.35
N VAL A 59 -13.32 -7.24 -1.77
CA VAL A 59 -12.75 -6.72 -3.03
C VAL A 59 -11.48 -5.91 -2.72
N PRO A 60 -10.28 -6.41 -3.05
CA PRO A 60 -9.00 -5.78 -2.72
C PRO A 60 -8.90 -4.30 -3.16
N ALA A 61 -9.17 -4.03 -4.44
CA ALA A 61 -9.05 -2.68 -5.00
C ALA A 61 -9.98 -1.68 -4.33
N LEU A 62 -11.23 -2.08 -4.05
CA LEU A 62 -12.20 -1.20 -3.39
C LEU A 62 -11.76 -0.80 -1.99
N LYS A 63 -11.28 -1.75 -1.19
CA LYS A 63 -10.76 -1.49 0.17
C LYS A 63 -9.63 -0.45 0.14
N ILE A 64 -8.67 -0.64 -0.76
CA ILE A 64 -7.54 0.26 -0.92
C ILE A 64 -8.00 1.64 -1.42
N LYS A 65 -8.94 1.67 -2.38
CA LYS A 65 -9.51 2.91 -2.93
C LYS A 65 -10.17 3.75 -1.83
N VAL A 66 -11.01 3.13 -1.02
CA VAL A 66 -11.67 3.79 0.12
C VAL A 66 -10.63 4.38 1.06
N LEU A 67 -9.62 3.61 1.45
CA LEU A 67 -8.57 4.09 2.36
C LEU A 67 -7.82 5.28 1.76
N LEU A 68 -7.40 5.21 0.50
CA LEU A 68 -6.70 6.30 -0.19
C LEU A 68 -7.54 7.59 -0.26
N PHE A 69 -8.84 7.48 -0.55
CA PHE A 69 -9.73 8.64 -0.59
C PHE A 69 -9.97 9.22 0.81
N LYS A 70 -10.15 8.38 1.83
CA LYS A 70 -10.21 8.85 3.23
C LYS A 70 -8.95 9.60 3.62
N SER A 71 -7.77 9.07 3.27
CA SER A 71 -6.49 9.74 3.50
C SER A 71 -6.40 11.08 2.77
N LYS A 72 -6.82 11.13 1.49
CA LYS A 72 -6.87 12.37 0.70
C LYS A 72 -7.70 13.45 1.40
N TYR A 73 -8.88 13.11 1.90
CA TYR A 73 -9.74 14.08 2.58
C TYR A 73 -9.24 14.46 3.97
N ALA A 74 -8.65 13.51 4.71
CA ALA A 74 -8.04 13.78 6.01
C ALA A 74 -6.94 14.86 5.90
N LEU A 75 -6.11 14.82 4.84
CA LEU A 75 -5.10 15.85 4.58
C LEU A 75 -5.67 17.27 4.43
N THR A 76 -6.96 17.41 4.09
CA THR A 76 -7.63 18.71 3.95
C THR A 76 -8.44 19.10 5.19
N LEU A 77 -9.00 18.11 5.89
CA LEU A 77 -10.01 18.32 6.93
C LEU A 77 -9.48 18.25 8.36
N GLU A 78 -8.32 17.62 8.57
CA GLU A 78 -7.82 17.27 9.90
C GLU A 78 -6.43 17.84 10.17
N GLU A 79 -6.21 18.25 11.42
CA GLU A 79 -4.88 18.55 11.94
C GLU A 79 -4.09 17.23 12.13
N ASP A 80 -2.77 17.27 11.94
CA ASP A 80 -1.89 16.10 12.08
C ASP A 80 -2.29 14.86 11.24
N ALA A 81 -3.03 15.07 10.14
CA ALA A 81 -3.57 14.01 9.29
C ALA A 81 -2.54 12.96 8.86
N GLN A 82 -1.27 13.35 8.68
CA GLN A 82 -0.20 12.42 8.29
C GLN A 82 0.00 11.28 9.30
N LEU A 83 -0.03 11.55 10.61
CA LEU A 83 0.11 10.50 11.63
C LEU A 83 -1.10 9.57 11.63
N LYS A 84 -2.30 10.14 11.59
CA LYS A 84 -3.54 9.38 11.52
C LYS A 84 -3.58 8.47 10.29
N ILE A 85 -3.21 8.99 9.12
CA ILE A 85 -3.17 8.20 7.87
C ILE A 85 -2.24 7.00 8.02
N ILE A 86 -1.03 7.20 8.55
CA ILE A 86 -0.08 6.09 8.77
C ILE A 86 -0.67 5.04 9.71
N ASP A 87 -1.35 5.46 10.78
CA ASP A 87 -1.99 4.53 11.72
C ASP A 87 -3.19 3.80 11.12
N ASP A 88 -3.98 4.45 10.27
CA ASP A 88 -5.06 3.83 9.50
C ASP A 88 -4.50 2.76 8.54
N PHE A 89 -3.40 3.06 7.82
CA PHE A 89 -2.71 2.07 6.98
C PHE A 89 -2.18 0.90 7.78
N ARG A 90 -1.52 1.13 8.92
CA ARG A 90 -1.05 0.07 9.83
C ARG A 90 -2.19 -0.80 10.33
N SER A 91 -3.33 -0.19 10.64
CA SER A 91 -4.54 -0.89 11.09
C SER A 91 -5.10 -1.79 9.99
N GLU A 92 -5.22 -1.28 8.76
CA GLU A 92 -5.72 -2.04 7.62
C GLU A 92 -4.77 -3.15 7.16
N ILE A 93 -3.46 -2.93 7.22
CA ILE A 93 -2.45 -3.97 6.94
C ILE A 93 -2.62 -5.17 7.88
N LYS A 94 -2.92 -4.94 9.16
CA LYS A 94 -3.13 -6.02 10.15
C LYS A 94 -4.43 -6.81 9.94
N LYS A 95 -5.41 -6.24 9.24
CA LYS A 95 -6.74 -6.86 9.03
C LYS A 95 -6.88 -7.55 7.68
N ASN A 96 -5.94 -7.33 6.77
CA ASN A 96 -6.01 -7.84 5.41
C ASN A 96 -4.87 -8.80 5.14
N GLU A 97 -5.14 -9.76 4.26
CA GLU A 97 -4.17 -10.73 3.78
C GLU A 97 -3.80 -10.43 2.32
N PHE A 98 -3.00 -11.31 1.72
CA PHE A 98 -2.71 -11.29 0.30
C PHE A 98 -4.02 -11.28 -0.53
N PRO A 99 -4.14 -10.48 -1.62
CA PRO A 99 -3.13 -9.57 -2.17
C PRO A 99 -3.23 -8.12 -1.64
N THR A 100 -4.29 -7.81 -0.88
CA THR A 100 -4.56 -6.45 -0.37
C THR A 100 -3.44 -5.96 0.54
N LYS A 101 -2.96 -6.83 1.45
CA LYS A 101 -1.85 -6.52 2.37
C LYS A 101 -0.62 -6.04 1.62
N ASN A 102 -0.18 -6.77 0.59
CA ASN A 102 1.00 -6.44 -0.20
C ASN A 102 0.92 -5.04 -0.83
N MET A 103 -0.25 -4.68 -1.38
CA MET A 103 -0.45 -3.35 -1.94
C MET A 103 -0.41 -2.26 -0.85
N LEU A 104 -1.08 -2.48 0.29
CA LEU A 104 -1.07 -1.54 1.41
C LEU A 104 0.34 -1.34 1.99
N GLU A 105 1.13 -2.41 2.12
CA GLU A 105 2.53 -2.35 2.55
C GLU A 105 3.39 -1.51 1.58
N SER A 106 3.22 -1.71 0.27
CA SER A 106 3.90 -0.88 -0.74
C SER A 106 3.46 0.58 -0.70
N VAL A 107 2.20 0.87 -0.40
CA VAL A 107 1.71 2.25 -0.24
C VAL A 107 2.30 2.86 1.03
N LEU A 108 2.30 2.15 2.15
CA LEU A 108 2.86 2.62 3.43
C LEU A 108 4.36 2.94 3.30
N ALA A 109 5.14 2.07 2.66
CA ALA A 109 6.53 2.34 2.32
C ALA A 109 6.68 3.63 1.49
N ASN A 110 5.79 3.84 0.52
CA ASN A 110 5.81 5.05 -0.30
C ASN A 110 5.43 6.30 0.49
N LEU A 111 4.49 6.22 1.43
CA LEU A 111 4.12 7.35 2.30
C LEU A 111 5.29 7.80 3.17
N PHE A 112 6.02 6.85 3.79
CA PHE A 112 7.25 7.17 4.52
C PHE A 112 8.32 7.80 3.60
N TRP A 113 8.47 7.27 2.39
CA TRP A 113 9.40 7.85 1.42
C TRP A 113 9.02 9.28 1.01
N GLN A 114 7.73 9.53 0.73
CA GLN A 114 7.24 10.87 0.42
C GLN A 114 7.44 11.83 1.59
N TYR A 115 7.20 11.37 2.82
CA TYR A 115 7.46 12.18 4.01
C TYR A 115 8.93 12.58 4.12
N PHE A 116 9.85 11.63 3.90
CA PHE A 116 11.28 11.95 3.84
C PHE A 116 11.57 13.00 2.76
N GLN A 117 11.06 12.82 1.54
CA GLN A 117 11.31 13.75 0.44
C GLN A 117 10.80 15.17 0.74
N GLN A 118 9.64 15.29 1.38
CA GLN A 118 9.06 16.57 1.80
C GLN A 118 9.86 17.22 2.95
N ASN A 119 10.49 16.41 3.81
CA ASN A 119 11.19 16.88 5.00
C ASN A 119 12.71 16.67 4.94
N ARG A 120 13.25 16.58 3.73
CA ARG A 120 14.60 16.10 3.48
C ARG A 120 15.66 16.92 4.19
N TRP A 121 15.50 18.24 4.22
CA TRP A 121 16.42 19.17 4.87
C TRP A 121 16.40 19.02 6.40
N GLN A 122 15.24 18.74 7.02
CA GLN A 122 15.20 18.49 8.46
C GLN A 122 15.95 17.20 8.79
N PHE A 123 15.77 16.14 8.00
CA PHE A 123 16.41 14.85 8.24
C PHE A 123 17.94 14.91 8.19
N TYR A 124 18.53 15.75 7.35
CA TYR A 124 19.98 15.96 7.33
C TYR A 124 20.55 16.66 8.56
N ASN A 125 19.70 17.34 9.33
CA ASN A 125 20.08 17.98 10.57
C ASN A 125 19.72 17.15 11.81
N ARG A 126 19.13 15.95 11.65
CA ARG A 126 18.79 15.07 12.76
C ARG A 126 20.00 14.24 13.20
N THR A 127 20.18 14.13 14.51
CA THR A 127 21.14 13.20 15.10
C THR A 127 20.59 11.78 15.04
N LYS A 128 21.48 10.80 14.80
CA LYS A 128 21.13 9.38 14.91
C LYS A 128 20.74 9.04 16.35
N THR A 129 19.67 8.29 16.54
CA THR A 129 19.24 7.75 17.83
C THR A 129 19.54 6.25 17.91
N GLU A 130 19.79 5.73 19.11
CA GLU A 130 20.03 4.28 19.30
C GLU A 130 18.74 3.47 19.16
N SER A 131 17.60 4.08 19.47
CA SER A 131 16.27 3.51 19.37
C SER A 131 15.27 4.54 18.84
N LYS A 132 14.09 4.06 18.46
CA LYS A 132 12.96 4.93 18.10
C LYS A 132 12.58 5.76 19.32
N VAL A 133 12.64 7.09 19.20
CA VAL A 133 12.22 8.02 20.26
C VAL A 133 10.76 7.77 20.62
N ASP A 134 9.89 7.71 19.61
CA ASP A 134 8.52 7.22 19.72
C ASP A 134 8.28 6.14 18.65
N PRO A 135 8.00 4.88 19.03
CA PRO A 135 7.71 3.81 18.08
C PRO A 135 6.48 4.03 17.21
N ASN A 136 5.53 4.85 17.66
CA ASN A 136 4.27 5.12 16.97
C ASN A 136 4.36 6.39 16.11
N ASP A 137 5.11 7.40 16.56
CA ASP A 137 5.27 8.66 15.82
C ASP A 137 6.53 8.68 14.95
N PHE A 138 6.35 8.39 13.66
CA PHE A 138 7.42 8.39 12.66
C PHE A 138 8.08 9.75 12.44
N ARG A 139 7.42 10.85 12.84
CA ARG A 139 7.96 12.21 12.71
C ARG A 139 9.17 12.41 13.63
N THR A 140 9.31 11.59 14.67
CA THR A 140 10.41 11.62 15.64
C THR A 140 11.62 10.77 15.22
N TRP A 141 11.48 9.94 14.19
CA TRP A 141 12.50 8.98 13.82
C TRP A 141 13.73 9.66 13.20
N ASP A 142 14.90 9.08 13.46
CA ASP A 142 16.11 9.44 12.71
C ASP A 142 16.03 8.91 11.27
N LEU A 143 16.96 9.36 10.43
CA LEU A 143 17.01 9.01 9.01
C LEU A 143 17.18 7.50 8.77
N GLN A 144 18.03 6.84 9.55
CA GLN A 144 18.29 5.41 9.37
C GLN A 144 17.05 4.60 9.74
N THR A 145 16.43 4.91 10.89
CA THR A 145 15.18 4.28 11.34
C THR A 145 14.09 4.41 10.27
N LEU A 146 13.90 5.60 9.70
CA LEU A 146 12.88 5.79 8.65
C LEU A 146 13.17 4.95 7.41
N PHE A 147 14.43 4.84 7.00
CA PHE A 147 14.81 4.03 5.82
C PHE A 147 14.72 2.54 6.07
N ASP A 148 15.02 2.07 7.28
CA ASP A 148 14.84 0.68 7.68
C ASP A 148 13.36 0.29 7.64
N GLU A 149 12.47 1.20 8.05
CA GLU A 149 11.01 0.99 7.99
C GLU A 149 10.49 0.99 6.54
N ILE A 150 10.97 1.91 5.68
CA ILE A 150 10.65 1.88 4.24
C ILE A 150 11.11 0.56 3.61
N HIS A 151 12.34 0.13 3.93
CA HIS A 151 12.89 -1.14 3.46
C HIS A 151 12.02 -2.32 3.93
N LEU A 152 11.69 -2.39 5.22
CA LEU A 152 10.86 -3.43 5.81
C LEU A 152 9.52 -3.53 5.07
N HIS A 153 8.79 -2.43 4.95
CA HIS A 153 7.48 -2.41 4.30
C HIS A 153 7.57 -2.81 2.82
N TYR A 154 8.62 -2.39 2.09
CA TYR A 154 8.84 -2.89 0.73
C TYR A 154 9.17 -4.39 0.68
N GLN A 155 9.97 -4.93 1.62
CA GLN A 155 10.23 -6.38 1.67
C GLN A 155 8.95 -7.16 1.96
N VAL A 156 8.15 -6.74 2.93
CA VAL A 156 6.86 -7.37 3.27
C VAL A 156 5.90 -7.28 2.10
N SER A 157 5.88 -6.16 1.36
CA SER A 157 5.07 -6.03 0.14
C SER A 157 5.42 -7.09 -0.92
N LEU A 158 6.65 -7.60 -0.93
CA LEU A 158 7.13 -8.59 -1.89
C LEU A 158 7.05 -10.03 -1.38
N GLU A 159 6.57 -10.26 -0.15
CA GLU A 159 6.26 -11.60 0.34
C GLU A 159 5.22 -12.29 -0.56
N ASN A 160 5.21 -13.62 -0.55
CA ASN A 160 4.37 -14.42 -1.45
C ASN A 160 4.64 -14.19 -2.95
N GLY A 161 5.91 -13.99 -3.32
CA GLY A 161 6.32 -13.65 -4.69
C GLY A 161 5.70 -14.53 -5.79
N LEU A 162 5.61 -15.86 -5.59
CA LEU A 162 4.96 -16.76 -6.54
C LEU A 162 3.46 -16.50 -6.71
N LEU A 163 2.74 -16.14 -5.63
CA LEU A 163 1.34 -15.76 -5.72
C LEU A 163 1.20 -14.39 -6.40
N ALA A 164 2.07 -13.43 -6.07
CA ALA A 164 2.08 -12.11 -6.69
C ALA A 164 2.35 -12.17 -8.20
N GLN A 165 3.22 -13.09 -8.65
CA GLN A 165 3.49 -13.34 -10.08
C GLN A 165 2.30 -13.98 -10.81
N ARG A 166 1.41 -14.67 -10.10
CA ARG A 166 0.19 -15.27 -10.66
C ARG A 166 -1.04 -14.37 -10.54
N THR A 167 -0.88 -13.23 -9.87
CA THR A 167 -1.96 -12.28 -9.63
C THR A 167 -1.90 -11.21 -10.70
N GLU A 168 -2.91 -11.18 -11.57
CA GLU A 168 -3.01 -10.17 -12.61
C GLU A 168 -3.15 -8.77 -12.01
N LEU A 169 -2.39 -7.81 -12.53
CA LEU A 169 -2.45 -6.42 -12.07
C LEU A 169 -3.81 -5.78 -12.34
N GLY A 170 -4.57 -6.31 -13.32
CA GLY A 170 -5.92 -5.85 -13.67
C GLY A 170 -6.91 -5.87 -12.51
N LEU A 171 -6.68 -6.72 -11.49
CA LEU A 171 -7.48 -6.73 -10.26
C LEU A 171 -7.44 -5.40 -9.49
N PHE A 172 -6.47 -4.53 -9.79
CA PHE A 172 -6.25 -3.24 -9.13
C PHE A 172 -6.49 -2.04 -10.05
N ASP A 173 -7.07 -2.21 -11.23
CA ASP A 173 -7.22 -1.12 -12.21
C ASP A 173 -7.96 0.10 -11.66
N ASP A 174 -8.95 -0.11 -10.80
CA ASP A 174 -9.75 0.97 -10.19
C ASP A 174 -8.96 1.94 -9.31
N ILE A 175 -7.73 1.57 -8.91
CA ILE A 175 -6.83 2.37 -8.08
C ILE A 175 -5.53 2.75 -8.80
N LEU A 176 -5.35 2.32 -10.05
CA LEU A 176 -4.13 2.55 -10.82
C LEU A 176 -4.35 3.62 -11.87
N HIS A 177 -3.40 4.55 -11.95
CA HIS A 177 -3.26 5.39 -13.13
C HIS A 177 -2.51 4.58 -14.20
N THR A 178 -3.26 4.03 -15.15
CA THR A 178 -2.72 3.21 -16.24
C THR A 178 -2.32 4.09 -17.42
N GLN A 179 -1.38 3.57 -18.23
CA GLN A 179 -1.01 4.12 -19.53
C GLN A 179 -1.22 3.02 -20.58
N GLU A 180 -1.46 3.41 -21.83
CA GLU A 180 -1.54 2.47 -22.95
C GLU A 180 -0.30 1.55 -22.95
N ASP A 181 -0.52 0.26 -23.18
CA ASP A 181 0.50 -0.79 -23.23
C ASP A 181 1.37 -0.98 -21.97
N SER A 182 1.12 -0.24 -20.88
CA SER A 182 1.94 -0.30 -19.66
C SER A 182 1.98 -1.68 -19.00
N LYS A 183 0.92 -2.47 -19.17
CA LYS A 183 0.79 -3.83 -18.65
C LYS A 183 1.53 -4.88 -19.49
N ILE A 184 1.99 -4.55 -20.70
CA ILE A 184 2.89 -5.43 -21.48
C ILE A 184 4.19 -5.65 -20.70
N PHE A 185 4.68 -4.59 -20.05
CA PHE A 185 5.94 -4.62 -19.30
C PHE A 185 5.77 -5.01 -17.83
N ARG A 186 4.56 -4.81 -17.27
CA ARG A 186 4.23 -5.08 -15.86
C ARG A 186 2.83 -5.69 -15.73
N PRO A 187 2.62 -6.93 -16.20
CA PRO A 187 1.31 -7.55 -16.20
C PRO A 187 0.83 -8.01 -14.80
N THR A 188 1.76 -8.26 -13.87
CA THR A 188 1.43 -8.88 -12.58
C THR A 188 1.56 -7.91 -11.41
N LEU A 189 0.93 -8.27 -10.29
CA LEU A 189 1.12 -7.58 -9.02
C LEU A 189 2.61 -7.57 -8.62
N PHE A 190 3.33 -8.66 -8.84
CA PHE A 190 4.76 -8.74 -8.54
C PHE A 190 5.58 -7.70 -9.32
N ASP A 191 5.32 -7.53 -10.61
CA ASP A 191 6.04 -6.57 -11.45
C ASP A 191 5.80 -5.14 -10.98
N PHE A 192 4.55 -4.83 -10.60
CA PHE A 192 4.17 -3.52 -10.08
C PHE A 192 4.88 -3.21 -8.75
N LEU A 193 4.80 -4.13 -7.78
CA LEU A 193 5.37 -3.94 -6.44
C LEU A 193 6.89 -3.82 -6.50
N ASN A 194 7.56 -4.67 -7.29
CA ASN A 194 9.00 -4.56 -7.51
C ASN A 194 9.37 -3.24 -8.17
N HIS A 195 8.59 -2.79 -9.16
CA HIS A 195 8.85 -1.50 -9.80
C HIS A 195 8.74 -0.33 -8.81
N LYS A 196 7.78 -0.37 -7.88
CA LYS A 196 7.65 0.63 -6.82
C LYS A 196 8.82 0.58 -5.83
N ALA A 197 9.21 -0.60 -5.37
CA ALA A 197 10.34 -0.77 -4.46
C ALA A 197 11.67 -0.36 -5.12
N LEU A 198 11.87 -0.71 -6.39
CA LEU A 198 13.09 -0.37 -7.15
C LEU A 198 13.31 1.14 -7.27
N ALA A 199 12.23 1.93 -7.35
CA ALA A 199 12.34 3.40 -7.38
C ALA A 199 13.01 3.94 -6.11
N PHE A 200 12.70 3.37 -4.94
CA PHE A 200 13.38 3.69 -3.69
C PHE A 200 14.82 3.17 -3.67
N TYR A 201 15.04 1.91 -4.09
CA TYR A 201 16.38 1.30 -4.02
C TYR A 201 17.42 1.93 -4.97
N LYS A 202 16.97 2.58 -6.06
CA LYS A 202 17.85 3.30 -6.98
C LYS A 202 18.35 4.65 -6.46
N THR A 203 17.79 5.14 -5.37
CA THR A 203 18.14 6.46 -4.84
C THR A 203 19.44 6.37 -4.05
N PRO A 204 20.46 7.22 -4.31
CA PRO A 204 21.72 7.19 -3.54
C PRO A 204 21.52 7.48 -2.05
N GLU A 205 20.39 8.08 -1.70
CA GLU A 205 20.04 8.46 -0.34
C GLU A 205 19.97 7.27 0.60
N ASN A 206 19.49 6.11 0.12
CA ASN A 206 19.45 4.87 0.91
C ASN A 206 20.82 4.30 1.29
N GLN A 207 21.91 4.92 0.82
CA GLN A 207 23.29 4.60 1.12
C GLN A 207 24.01 5.73 1.89
N ILE A 208 23.31 6.80 2.33
CA ILE A 208 23.96 7.95 2.99
C ILE A 208 24.76 7.57 4.24
N THR A 209 24.33 6.55 4.99
CA THR A 209 25.06 6.05 6.16
C THR A 209 26.18 5.08 5.81
N LYS A 210 26.31 4.67 4.54
CA LYS A 210 27.41 3.85 4.05
C LYS A 210 28.51 4.76 3.50
N PRO A 211 29.78 4.45 3.80
CA PRO A 211 30.89 5.22 3.26
C PRO A 211 30.86 5.16 1.73
N ALA A 212 31.06 6.31 1.07
CA ALA A 212 31.13 6.41 -0.39
C ALA A 212 32.18 5.46 -0.99
N TYR A 213 33.22 5.15 -0.22
CA TYR A 213 34.16 4.06 -0.47
C TYR A 213 34.00 3.00 0.63
N LYS A 214 33.17 2.00 0.37
CA LYS A 214 33.19 0.77 1.15
C LYS A 214 34.37 -0.06 0.66
N PHE A 215 35.42 -0.18 1.48
CA PHE A 215 36.50 -1.13 1.19
C PHE A 215 35.91 -2.54 1.23
N GLU A 216 35.85 -3.19 0.08
CA GLU A 216 35.48 -4.59 -0.06
C GLU A 216 36.72 -5.35 -0.53
N ILE A 217 37.10 -6.39 0.21
CA ILE A 217 38.22 -7.27 -0.15
C ILE A 217 37.77 -8.07 -1.37
N SER A 218 38.11 -7.55 -2.55
CA SER A 218 37.80 -8.14 -3.85
C SER A 218 39.01 -8.86 -4.46
N ASP A 219 40.20 -8.66 -3.87
CA ASP A 219 41.42 -9.38 -4.24
C ASP A 219 41.84 -10.27 -3.07
N GLU A 220 41.79 -11.59 -3.28
CA GLU A 220 42.17 -12.60 -2.29
C GLU A 220 43.65 -12.48 -1.90
N LYS A 221 44.50 -11.88 -2.75
CA LYS A 221 45.89 -11.59 -2.40
C LYS A 221 46.00 -10.63 -1.23
N LEU A 222 45.01 -9.76 -1.01
CA LEU A 222 44.97 -8.84 0.15
C LEU A 222 44.85 -9.58 1.49
N LEU A 223 44.55 -10.89 1.48
CA LEU A 223 44.53 -11.78 2.65
C LEU A 223 45.81 -12.61 2.81
N SER A 224 46.80 -12.44 1.93
CA SER A 224 48.04 -13.23 1.96
C SER A 224 49.00 -12.80 3.08
N ASP A 225 50.03 -13.62 3.31
CA ASP A 225 51.04 -13.37 4.35
C ASP A 225 51.73 -12.01 4.14
N ALA A 226 52.11 -11.34 5.23
CA ALA A 226 52.77 -10.03 5.19
C ALA A 226 54.02 -9.99 4.29
N MET A 227 54.72 -11.12 4.13
CA MET A 227 55.86 -11.25 3.22
C MET A 227 55.53 -11.03 1.73
N VAL A 228 54.26 -11.08 1.33
CA VAL A 228 53.83 -10.86 -0.07
C VAL A 228 53.75 -9.37 -0.42
N PHE A 229 53.71 -8.48 0.59
CA PHE A 229 53.57 -7.03 0.41
C PHE A 229 54.83 -6.23 0.74
N SER A 230 55.93 -6.92 1.09
CA SER A 230 57.23 -6.34 1.40
C SER A 230 58.16 -6.27 0.19
#